data_AF-A0A3E0KIP4-F1
#
_entry.id   AF-A0A3E0KIP4-F1
#
_cell.length_a   1.000
_cell.length_b   1.000
_cell.length_c   1.000
_cell.angle_alpha   90.00
_cell.angle_beta   90.00
_cell.angle_gamma   90.00
#
_symmetry.space_group_name_H-M   'P 1'
#
loop_
_entity.id
_entity.type
_entity.pdbx_description
1 polymer ?
#
loop_
_entity_poly.entity_id
_entity_poly.type
_entity_poly.pdbx_seq_one_letter_code
_entity_poly.pdbx_strand_id
1 'polypeptide(L)'
;MITDVPGVRLGHAGDPEALTGCTVVLLDEPAVGAVDVRGGAPGTRETDLLVPGRLVGRVDAVLLTGGSAFGLDAAAGVMRWLEAQGRGYDTGIARVPIVPAAVIFDLGVGRSDVRPDAAMGFEACRAAAEGGGGPAEGSVGAGLGATVGKVFGMAGAMRGGVGSASRRLPGGVTVGAVAVVNCLGDVYDPDTGRRLAGARDPHTGAPVDTAEVLLSGALPGRAGAVPPHNTTIAVVATDAVLDGAGARRLAEMAHVGMARAIRPVHTQFDGDTIFAVATGRRPADLTLLGIAAADVVGRAIARAVMTARPAGGIPAWADVAGCEGTGGEDGVPGTGH
;
A
#
# COMPACT_ATOMS: atom_id res chain seq x y z
N MET A 1 -10.71 -8.96 -3.89
CA MET A 1 -9.47 -8.18 -4.08
C MET A 1 -9.78 -6.92 -4.90
N ILE A 2 -8.82 -6.02 -5.13
CA ILE A 2 -9.03 -4.80 -5.95
C ILE A 2 -9.52 -5.14 -7.36
N THR A 3 -9.09 -6.29 -7.90
CA THR A 3 -9.51 -6.85 -9.19
C THR A 3 -10.96 -7.33 -9.23
N ASP A 4 -11.66 -7.33 -8.10
CA ASP A 4 -13.11 -7.57 -8.09
C ASP A 4 -13.86 -6.35 -8.66
N VAL A 5 -13.22 -5.18 -8.72
CA VAL A 5 -13.72 -4.00 -9.43
C VAL A 5 -13.57 -4.24 -10.93
N PRO A 6 -14.68 -4.32 -11.69
CA PRO A 6 -14.61 -4.61 -13.11
C PRO A 6 -13.82 -3.55 -13.89
N GLY A 7 -12.87 -4.01 -14.72
CA GLY A 7 -11.96 -3.14 -15.48
C GLY A 7 -10.64 -2.85 -14.77
N VAL A 8 -10.38 -3.45 -13.60
CA VAL A 8 -9.15 -3.26 -12.84
C VAL A 8 -8.34 -4.56 -12.80
N ARG A 9 -7.07 -4.47 -13.18
CA ARG A 9 -6.09 -5.55 -13.11
C ARG A 9 -4.94 -5.16 -12.18
N LEU A 10 -4.25 -6.16 -11.63
CA LEU A 10 -3.11 -5.96 -10.74
C LEU A 10 -1.95 -6.83 -11.23
N GLY A 11 -0.77 -6.24 -11.35
CA GLY A 11 0.46 -6.94 -11.73
C GLY A 11 1.63 -6.55 -10.84
N HIS A 12 2.58 -7.48 -10.72
CA HIS A 12 3.78 -7.31 -9.91
C HIS A 12 5.01 -7.69 -10.72
N ALA A 13 6.11 -6.98 -10.49
CA ALA A 13 7.44 -7.39 -10.88
C ALA A 13 8.41 -6.97 -9.78
N GLY A 14 9.52 -7.69 -9.62
CA GLY A 14 10.46 -7.36 -8.56
C GLY A 14 11.68 -8.27 -8.58
N ASP A 15 12.62 -7.92 -7.73
CA ASP A 15 13.83 -8.69 -7.47
C ASP A 15 13.76 -9.21 -6.02
N PRO A 16 13.50 -10.52 -5.83
CA PRO A 16 13.42 -11.12 -4.50
C PRO A 16 14.74 -11.17 -3.74
N GLU A 17 15.89 -11.08 -4.41
CA GLU A 17 17.20 -11.05 -3.76
C GLU A 17 17.53 -9.62 -3.29
N ALA A 18 17.24 -8.62 -4.12
CA ALA A 18 17.39 -7.22 -3.76
C ALA A 18 16.31 -6.72 -2.80
N LEU A 19 15.21 -7.47 -2.65
CA LEU A 19 14.04 -7.13 -1.83
C LEU A 19 13.40 -5.81 -2.25
N THR A 20 13.11 -5.65 -3.53
CA THR A 20 12.38 -4.48 -4.07
C THR A 20 11.52 -4.86 -5.27
N GLY A 21 10.57 -4.00 -5.65
CA GLY A 21 9.71 -4.25 -6.79
C GLY A 21 8.69 -3.15 -7.11
N CYS A 22 7.88 -3.42 -8.13
CA CYS A 22 6.74 -2.62 -8.56
C CYS A 22 5.43 -3.40 -8.44
N THR A 23 4.36 -2.67 -8.18
CA THR A 23 2.97 -3.11 -8.26
C THR A 23 2.23 -2.13 -9.16
N VAL A 24 1.61 -2.62 -10.22
CA VAL A 24 0.84 -1.80 -11.17
C VAL A 24 -0.63 -2.16 -11.08
N VAL A 25 -1.46 -1.14 -10.83
CA VAL A 25 -2.91 -1.21 -11.04
C VAL A 25 -3.17 -0.78 -12.48
N LEU A 26 -3.45 -1.74 -13.35
CA LEU A 26 -3.70 -1.51 -14.77
C LEU A 26 -5.21 -1.45 -15.01
N LEU A 27 -5.67 -0.44 -15.73
CA LEU A 27 -7.09 -0.31 -16.08
C LEU A 27 -7.31 -0.88 -17.48
N ASP A 28 -8.45 -1.53 -17.73
CA ASP A 28 -8.81 -1.98 -19.09
C ASP A 28 -9.02 -0.77 -20.03
N GLU A 29 -9.67 0.27 -19.50
CA GLU A 29 -9.97 1.52 -20.18
C GLU A 29 -9.55 2.70 -19.28
N PRO A 30 -9.21 3.88 -19.85
CA PRO A 30 -8.89 5.05 -19.04
C PRO A 30 -10.03 5.44 -18.08
N ALA A 31 -9.75 5.41 -16.78
CA ALA A 31 -10.73 5.62 -15.71
C ALA A 31 -10.48 6.96 -15.01
N VAL A 32 -11.52 7.57 -14.43
CA VAL A 32 -11.36 8.80 -13.65
C VAL A 32 -10.39 8.55 -12.50
N GLY A 33 -9.37 9.40 -12.37
CA GLY A 33 -8.32 9.27 -11.36
C GLY A 33 -8.23 10.50 -10.46
N ALA A 34 -7.94 10.29 -9.19
CA ALA A 34 -7.63 11.33 -8.21
C ALA A 34 -6.58 10.85 -7.21
N VAL A 35 -6.02 11.76 -6.42
CA VAL A 35 -5.04 11.44 -5.37
C VAL A 35 -5.24 12.33 -4.14
N ASP A 36 -5.00 11.76 -2.96
CA ASP A 36 -4.77 12.49 -1.70
C ASP A 36 -3.38 12.10 -1.16
N VAL A 37 -2.55 13.09 -0.86
CA VAL A 37 -1.18 12.92 -0.32
C VAL A 37 -1.16 13.57 1.05
N ARG A 38 -0.88 12.80 2.11
CA ARG A 38 -0.95 13.27 3.50
C ARG A 38 0.34 13.17 4.29
N GLY A 39 1.21 12.24 3.95
CA GLY A 39 2.50 12.12 4.61
C GLY A 39 3.41 13.34 4.36
N GLY A 40 4.29 13.65 5.31
CA GLY A 40 5.23 14.78 5.19
C GLY A 40 6.41 14.57 4.23
N ALA A 41 6.68 13.33 3.81
CA ALA A 41 7.82 12.98 2.95
C ALA A 41 7.38 12.20 1.68
N PRO A 42 6.49 12.75 0.83
CA PRO A 42 6.00 12.05 -0.34
C PRO A 42 7.08 11.92 -1.43
N GLY A 43 7.10 10.77 -2.10
CA GLY A 43 7.79 10.59 -3.38
C GLY A 43 6.76 10.19 -4.43
N THR A 44 6.37 11.14 -5.29
CA THR A 44 5.27 10.96 -6.24
C THR A 44 5.63 11.45 -7.63
N ARG A 45 4.88 10.96 -8.61
CA ARG A 45 4.92 11.41 -10.00
C ARG A 45 3.49 11.68 -10.47
N GLU A 46 3.33 12.73 -11.27
CA GLU A 46 2.11 13.01 -12.03
C GLU A 46 0.84 13.20 -11.16
N THR A 47 0.99 13.73 -9.95
CA THR A 47 -0.13 14.02 -9.04
C THR A 47 -0.90 15.29 -9.42
N ASP A 48 -0.23 16.31 -9.96
CA ASP A 48 -0.83 17.61 -10.28
C ASP A 48 -1.91 17.56 -11.36
N LEU A 49 -1.81 16.59 -12.29
CA LEU A 49 -2.82 16.38 -13.32
C LEU A 49 -4.12 15.80 -12.74
N LEU A 50 -4.04 15.12 -11.59
CA LEU A 50 -5.18 14.53 -10.90
C LEU A 50 -5.95 15.52 -10.02
N VAL A 51 -5.51 16.78 -9.96
CA VAL A 51 -6.27 17.84 -9.29
C VAL A 51 -7.57 18.08 -10.07
N PRO A 52 -8.75 18.10 -9.41
CA PRO A 52 -10.01 18.39 -10.10
C PRO A 52 -9.97 19.71 -10.89
N GLY A 53 -10.50 19.69 -12.11
CA GLY A 53 -10.52 20.85 -13.00
C GLY A 53 -9.32 20.96 -13.97
N ARG A 54 -8.39 19.99 -13.96
CA ARG A 54 -7.35 19.86 -14.99
C ARG A 54 -7.90 19.19 -16.26
N LEU A 55 -7.17 19.34 -17.37
CA LEU A 55 -7.56 18.84 -18.69
C LEU A 55 -7.68 17.31 -18.72
N VAL A 56 -6.72 16.62 -18.11
CA VAL A 56 -6.63 15.16 -18.13
C VAL A 56 -6.99 14.62 -16.76
N GLY A 57 -8.23 14.16 -16.60
CA GLY A 57 -8.75 13.58 -15.36
C GLY A 57 -8.85 12.05 -15.36
N ARG A 58 -8.33 11.39 -16.41
CA ARG A 58 -8.36 9.93 -16.56
C ARG A 58 -6.95 9.36 -16.60
N VAL A 59 -6.77 8.22 -15.95
CA VAL A 59 -5.49 7.51 -15.85
C VAL A 59 -5.59 6.16 -16.55
N ASP A 60 -4.47 5.67 -17.08
CA ASP A 60 -4.36 4.36 -17.71
C ASP A 60 -3.93 3.28 -16.71
N ALA A 61 -3.06 3.65 -15.79
CA ALA A 61 -2.52 2.81 -14.74
C ALA A 61 -2.07 3.64 -13.54
N VAL A 62 -1.91 3.00 -12.39
CA VAL A 62 -1.27 3.59 -11.20
C VAL A 62 -0.09 2.70 -10.80
N LEU A 63 1.07 3.31 -10.57
CA LEU A 63 2.28 2.60 -10.14
C LEU A 63 2.53 2.81 -8.64
N LEU A 64 2.66 1.71 -7.90
CA LEU A 64 3.17 1.68 -6.54
C LEU A 64 4.53 0.99 -6.56
N THR A 65 5.60 1.60 -6.06
CA THR A 65 6.96 1.07 -6.25
C THR A 65 7.87 1.22 -5.04
N GLY A 66 8.83 0.31 -4.90
CA GLY A 66 9.97 0.44 -4.01
C GLY A 66 11.02 1.43 -4.54
N GLY A 67 12.20 1.42 -3.95
CA GLY A 67 13.38 2.16 -4.41
C GLY A 67 13.41 3.65 -4.05
N SER A 68 12.48 4.13 -3.21
CA SER A 68 12.30 5.56 -2.94
C SER A 68 12.17 6.36 -4.25
N ALA A 69 12.63 7.62 -4.30
CA ALA A 69 12.50 8.47 -5.48
C ALA A 69 13.10 7.86 -6.76
N PHE A 70 14.14 7.03 -6.66
CA PHE A 70 14.71 6.33 -7.81
C PHE A 70 13.70 5.39 -8.48
N GLY A 71 12.82 4.77 -7.71
CA GLY A 71 11.81 3.86 -8.23
C GLY A 71 10.80 4.52 -9.17
N LEU A 72 10.70 5.86 -9.16
CA LEU A 72 9.87 6.58 -10.12
C LEU A 72 10.30 6.35 -11.59
N ASP A 73 11.54 5.90 -11.82
CA ASP A 73 12.03 5.48 -13.14
C ASP A 73 11.21 4.32 -13.73
N ALA A 74 10.59 3.49 -12.89
CA ALA A 74 9.71 2.41 -13.34
C ALA A 74 8.45 2.92 -14.06
N ALA A 75 8.02 4.17 -13.83
CA ALA A 75 6.91 4.75 -14.55
C ALA A 75 7.16 4.84 -16.07
N ALA A 76 8.42 5.04 -16.49
CA ALA A 76 8.77 5.04 -17.91
C ALA A 76 8.52 3.68 -18.56
N GLY A 77 8.72 2.59 -17.82
CA GLY A 77 8.38 1.23 -18.24
C GLY A 77 6.89 1.02 -18.48
N VAL A 78 6.09 1.48 -17.52
CA VAL A 78 4.62 1.43 -17.59
C VAL A 78 4.12 2.24 -18.79
N MET A 79 4.64 3.45 -18.99
CA MET A 79 4.31 4.28 -20.16
C MET A 79 4.68 3.58 -21.47
N ARG A 80 5.88 3.01 -21.59
CA ARG A 80 6.30 2.27 -22.80
C ARG A 80 5.40 1.08 -23.09
N TRP A 81 4.99 0.35 -22.06
CA TRP A 81 4.06 -0.77 -22.24
C TRP A 81 2.71 -0.28 -22.76
N LEU A 82 2.14 0.76 -22.14
CA LEU A 82 0.85 1.35 -22.52
C LEU A 82 0.87 1.95 -23.94
N GLU A 83 1.92 2.68 -24.29
CA GLU A 83 2.12 3.24 -25.63
C GLU A 83 2.18 2.13 -26.68
N ALA A 84 2.88 1.02 -26.40
CA ALA A 84 2.92 -0.15 -27.28
C ALA A 84 1.55 -0.82 -27.44
N GLN A 85 0.64 -0.65 -26.47
CA GLN A 85 -0.77 -1.08 -26.59
C GLN A 85 -1.66 -0.02 -27.28
N GLY A 86 -1.10 1.09 -27.75
CA GLY A 86 -1.87 2.19 -28.33
C GLY A 86 -2.76 2.91 -27.31
N ARG A 87 -2.35 2.94 -26.03
CA ARG A 87 -3.12 3.55 -24.93
C ARG A 87 -2.53 4.87 -24.49
N GLY A 88 -3.38 5.75 -23.96
CA GLY A 88 -3.02 7.08 -23.51
C GLY A 88 -3.93 8.19 -24.04
N TYR A 89 -3.76 9.38 -23.47
CA TYR A 89 -4.43 10.60 -23.89
C TYR A 89 -4.01 10.99 -25.31
N ASP A 90 -4.99 11.11 -26.21
CA ASP A 90 -4.74 11.49 -27.60
C ASP A 90 -4.49 12.99 -27.71
N THR A 91 -3.27 13.36 -28.07
CA THR A 91 -2.86 14.76 -28.29
C THR A 91 -3.08 15.24 -29.72
N GLY A 92 -3.54 14.37 -30.62
CA GLY A 92 -3.56 14.59 -32.07
C GLY A 92 -2.19 14.36 -32.76
N ILE A 93 -1.12 14.14 -31.98
CA ILE A 93 0.24 13.84 -32.47
C ILE A 93 0.65 12.43 -32.05
N ALA A 94 0.47 12.13 -30.76
CA ALA A 94 0.73 10.83 -30.16
C ALA A 94 -0.26 10.57 -29.02
N ARG A 95 -0.37 9.31 -28.60
CA ARG A 95 -1.04 8.94 -27.36
C ARG A 95 -0.04 9.01 -26.21
N VAL A 96 -0.36 9.82 -25.20
CA VAL A 96 0.47 10.02 -24.02
C VAL A 96 -0.16 9.27 -22.84
N PRO A 97 0.41 8.13 -22.41
CA PRO A 97 -0.10 7.39 -21.26
C PRO A 97 -0.05 8.23 -19.98
N ILE A 98 -1.08 8.12 -19.14
CA ILE A 98 -1.17 8.85 -17.88
C ILE A 98 -0.96 7.87 -16.72
N VAL A 99 0.19 8.00 -16.07
CA VAL A 99 0.70 7.03 -15.09
C VAL A 99 1.16 7.75 -13.81
N PRO A 100 0.23 8.14 -12.93
CA PRO A 100 0.59 8.58 -11.59
C PRO A 100 1.31 7.47 -10.83
N ALA A 101 2.25 7.87 -9.97
CA ALA A 101 3.01 6.93 -9.16
C ALA A 101 3.30 7.46 -7.75
N ALA A 102 3.50 6.53 -6.82
CA ALA A 102 4.05 6.82 -5.51
C ALA A 102 5.03 5.72 -5.06
N VAL A 103 5.93 6.07 -4.16
CA VAL A 103 7.06 5.22 -3.75
C VAL A 103 7.07 4.92 -2.26
N ILE A 104 7.59 3.75 -1.89
CA ILE A 104 8.06 3.46 -0.53
C ILE A 104 9.59 3.53 -0.48
N PHE A 105 10.14 3.75 0.71
CA PHE A 105 11.57 3.59 0.98
C PHE A 105 11.86 2.16 1.48
N ASP A 106 12.56 1.36 0.69
CA ASP A 106 12.96 -0.02 1.01
C ASP A 106 14.48 -0.28 0.86
N LEU A 107 15.27 0.76 0.58
CA LEU A 107 16.71 0.66 0.31
C LEU A 107 17.54 0.07 1.46
N GLY A 108 16.97 0.03 2.67
CA GLY A 108 17.63 -0.50 3.88
C GLY A 108 17.34 -1.97 4.19
N VAL A 109 16.61 -2.68 3.32
CA VAL A 109 16.15 -4.06 3.59
C VAL A 109 17.04 -5.08 2.88
N GLY A 110 17.22 -4.94 1.57
CA GLY A 110 18.08 -5.80 0.76
C GLY A 110 19.22 -5.02 0.13
N ARG A 111 19.30 -5.03 -1.20
CA ARG A 111 20.37 -4.36 -1.96
C ARG A 111 19.95 -2.95 -2.35
N SER A 112 20.65 -1.94 -1.84
CA SER A 112 20.35 -0.53 -2.13
C SER A 112 20.78 -0.07 -3.53
N ASP A 113 21.64 -0.84 -4.20
CA ASP A 113 22.14 -0.57 -5.55
C ASP A 113 21.21 -1.10 -6.64
N VAL A 114 20.32 -2.04 -6.30
CA VAL A 114 19.28 -2.57 -7.19
C VAL A 114 17.94 -1.95 -6.80
N ARG A 115 17.30 -1.26 -7.74
CA ARG A 115 16.06 -0.50 -7.51
C ARG A 115 15.12 -0.73 -8.69
N PRO A 116 13.81 -0.49 -8.53
CA PRO A 116 12.89 -0.62 -9.64
C PRO A 116 13.22 0.36 -10.77
N ASP A 117 13.20 -0.14 -12.00
CA ASP A 117 13.55 0.58 -13.21
C ASP A 117 12.47 0.43 -14.30
N ALA A 118 12.70 1.02 -15.46
CA ALA A 118 11.78 0.94 -16.58
C ALA A 118 11.53 -0.49 -17.08
N ALA A 119 12.48 -1.43 -16.95
CA ALA A 119 12.23 -2.82 -17.33
C ALA A 119 11.26 -3.47 -16.35
N MET A 120 11.46 -3.26 -15.05
CA MET A 120 10.59 -3.77 -14.00
C MET A 120 9.17 -3.22 -14.09
N GLY A 121 9.01 -1.92 -14.36
CA GLY A 121 7.69 -1.32 -14.58
C GLY A 121 6.95 -1.90 -15.79
N PHE A 122 7.66 -2.16 -16.89
CA PHE A 122 7.11 -2.82 -18.08
C PHE A 122 6.63 -4.25 -17.78
N GLU A 123 7.45 -5.02 -17.07
CA GLU A 123 7.11 -6.40 -16.68
C GLU A 123 5.92 -6.46 -15.72
N ALA A 124 5.79 -5.50 -14.81
CA ALA A 124 4.62 -5.42 -13.93
C ALA A 124 3.32 -5.18 -14.73
N CYS A 125 3.36 -4.36 -15.78
CA CYS A 125 2.22 -4.20 -16.70
C CYS A 125 1.91 -5.47 -17.47
N ARG A 126 2.94 -6.13 -18.02
CA ARG A 126 2.78 -7.41 -18.73
C ARG A 126 2.13 -8.46 -17.82
N ALA A 127 2.60 -8.58 -16.59
CA ALA A 127 2.01 -9.47 -15.58
C ALA A 127 0.54 -9.11 -15.28
N ALA A 128 0.21 -7.82 -15.18
CA ALA A 128 -1.17 -7.38 -14.97
C ALA A 128 -2.08 -7.75 -16.15
N ALA A 129 -1.56 -7.67 -17.38
CA ALA A 129 -2.31 -7.96 -18.60
C ALA A 129 -2.55 -9.46 -18.80
N GLU A 130 -1.57 -10.31 -18.50
CA GLU A 130 -1.63 -11.77 -18.69
C GLU A 130 -2.57 -12.47 -17.69
N GLY A 131 -2.84 -11.89 -16.52
CA GLY A 131 -3.84 -12.36 -15.56
C GLY A 131 -3.58 -13.76 -14.95
N GLY A 132 -2.39 -14.34 -15.18
CA GLY A 132 -2.14 -15.78 -15.07
C GLY A 132 -1.91 -16.38 -13.68
N GLY A 133 -2.07 -15.63 -12.58
CA GLY A 133 -1.77 -16.16 -11.24
C GLY A 133 -2.76 -15.79 -10.12
N GLY A 134 -3.78 -14.99 -10.43
CA GLY A 134 -4.49 -14.22 -9.39
C GLY A 134 -3.57 -13.16 -8.76
N PRO A 135 -4.10 -12.08 -8.18
CA PRO A 135 -3.25 -11.06 -7.57
C PRO A 135 -2.60 -11.65 -6.31
N ALA A 136 -1.27 -11.70 -6.27
CA ALA A 136 -0.56 -12.17 -5.09
C ALA A 136 -0.53 -11.08 -4.00
N GLU A 137 -0.53 -11.49 -2.74
CA GLU A 137 -0.38 -10.62 -1.56
C GLU A 137 0.90 -11.01 -0.79
N GLY A 138 1.25 -10.19 0.19
CA GLY A 138 2.41 -10.37 1.04
C GLY A 138 3.68 -9.81 0.40
N SER A 139 4.73 -10.62 0.37
CA SER A 139 6.06 -10.20 -0.08
C SER A 139 6.22 -10.36 -1.60
N VAL A 140 5.50 -9.54 -2.36
CA VAL A 140 5.52 -9.50 -3.83
C VAL A 140 5.55 -8.05 -4.34
N GLY A 141 6.07 -7.82 -5.55
CA GLY A 141 6.13 -6.49 -6.15
C GLY A 141 6.73 -5.45 -5.20
N ALA A 142 6.05 -4.30 -5.06
CA ALA A 142 6.48 -3.25 -4.13
C ALA A 142 6.47 -3.67 -2.64
N GLY A 143 5.82 -4.78 -2.29
CA GLY A 143 5.84 -5.36 -0.94
C GLY A 143 7.09 -6.18 -0.62
N LEU A 144 7.95 -6.48 -1.59
CA LEU A 144 9.20 -7.24 -1.37
C LEU A 144 10.13 -6.54 -0.38
N GLY A 145 10.14 -5.20 -0.37
CA GLY A 145 10.97 -4.38 0.51
C GLY A 145 10.20 -3.73 1.66
N ALA A 146 8.90 -4.00 1.80
CA ALA A 146 8.05 -3.27 2.72
C ALA A 146 8.21 -3.76 4.18
N THR A 147 8.25 -2.82 5.14
CA THR A 147 8.48 -3.08 6.57
C THR A 147 7.70 -2.11 7.47
N VAL A 148 7.34 -2.55 8.67
CA VAL A 148 6.49 -1.81 9.62
C VAL A 148 7.11 -1.75 11.02
N GLY A 149 6.67 -0.81 11.86
CA GLY A 149 7.09 -0.74 13.26
C GLY A 149 8.56 -0.36 13.45
N LYS A 150 8.98 0.77 12.89
CA LYS A 150 10.40 1.11 12.68
C LYS A 150 10.99 2.05 13.73
N VAL A 151 10.36 2.19 14.90
CA VAL A 151 10.81 3.13 15.93
C VAL A 151 12.22 2.81 16.48
N PHE A 152 12.61 1.53 16.46
CA PHE A 152 13.96 1.05 16.80
C PHE A 152 14.83 0.77 15.55
N GLY A 153 14.44 1.33 14.40
CA GLY A 153 15.03 0.98 13.10
C GLY A 153 14.73 -0.47 12.68
N MET A 154 15.53 -1.01 11.77
CA MET A 154 15.26 -2.32 11.18
C MET A 154 15.40 -3.50 12.15
N ALA A 155 16.17 -3.33 13.22
CA ALA A 155 16.34 -4.36 14.24
C ALA A 155 15.05 -4.65 15.01
N GLY A 156 14.17 -3.65 15.17
CA GLY A 156 12.87 -3.80 15.82
C GLY A 156 11.70 -3.98 14.87
N ALA A 157 11.93 -3.90 13.55
CA ALA A 157 10.86 -3.91 12.56
C ALA A 157 10.25 -5.31 12.36
N MET A 158 9.09 -5.32 11.70
CA MET A 158 8.44 -6.50 11.15
C MET A 158 8.20 -6.34 9.64
N ARG A 159 7.95 -7.47 8.96
CA ARG A 159 7.62 -7.46 7.53
C ARG A 159 6.28 -6.76 7.28
N GLY A 160 6.30 -5.85 6.30
CA GLY A 160 5.13 -5.32 5.63
C GLY A 160 4.81 -6.14 4.38
N GLY A 161 4.07 -5.56 3.44
CA GLY A 161 3.77 -6.24 2.18
C GLY A 161 2.74 -5.53 1.32
N VAL A 162 2.27 -6.24 0.29
CA VAL A 162 1.09 -5.90 -0.50
C VAL A 162 -0.13 -6.60 0.07
N GLY A 163 -1.23 -5.88 0.24
CA GLY A 163 -2.49 -6.48 0.66
C GLY A 163 -3.65 -5.87 -0.12
N SER A 164 -4.74 -6.62 -0.26
CA SER A 164 -5.88 -6.21 -1.05
C SER A 164 -7.20 -6.72 -0.47
N ALA A 165 -8.22 -5.87 -0.51
CA ALA A 165 -9.57 -6.22 -0.07
C ALA A 165 -10.61 -5.58 -0.99
N SER A 166 -11.85 -6.03 -0.87
CA SER A 166 -12.98 -5.50 -1.63
C SER A 166 -14.27 -5.71 -0.87
N ARG A 167 -15.27 -4.90 -1.24
CA ARG A 167 -16.62 -4.98 -0.72
C ARG A 167 -17.62 -4.63 -1.81
N ARG A 168 -18.60 -5.51 -2.00
CA ARG A 168 -19.77 -5.22 -2.82
C ARG A 168 -20.85 -4.56 -1.97
N LEU A 169 -21.41 -3.48 -2.48
CA LEU A 169 -22.45 -2.67 -1.85
C LEU A 169 -23.83 -3.01 -2.41
N PRO A 170 -24.92 -2.67 -1.69
CA PRO A 170 -26.26 -2.65 -2.27
C PRO A 170 -26.28 -1.82 -3.57
N GLY A 171 -27.08 -2.25 -4.55
CA GLY A 171 -27.03 -1.68 -5.91
C GLY A 171 -25.89 -2.21 -6.79
N GLY A 172 -25.10 -3.15 -6.25
CA GLY A 172 -24.14 -3.95 -7.02
C GLY A 172 -22.74 -3.34 -7.12
N VAL A 173 -22.56 -2.06 -6.77
CA VAL A 173 -21.29 -1.31 -6.76
C VAL A 173 -20.21 -2.03 -5.96
N THR A 174 -19.01 -2.10 -6.51
CA THR A 174 -17.86 -2.74 -5.85
C THR A 174 -16.81 -1.68 -5.56
N VAL A 175 -16.32 -1.67 -4.32
CA VAL A 175 -15.16 -0.90 -3.91
C VAL A 175 -14.04 -1.89 -3.59
N GLY A 176 -12.85 -1.68 -4.14
CA GLY A 176 -11.67 -2.50 -3.93
C GLY A 176 -10.48 -1.65 -3.54
N ALA A 177 -9.51 -2.22 -2.84
CA ALA A 177 -8.28 -1.54 -2.50
C ALA A 177 -7.07 -2.47 -2.60
N VAL A 178 -5.91 -1.89 -2.91
CA VAL A 178 -4.59 -2.50 -2.75
C VAL A 178 -3.70 -1.52 -2.01
N ALA A 179 -2.91 -2.00 -1.05
CA ALA A 179 -1.99 -1.20 -0.25
C ALA A 179 -0.61 -1.85 -0.19
N VAL A 180 0.44 -1.03 -0.25
CA VAL A 180 1.83 -1.39 0.05
C VAL A 180 2.18 -0.76 1.39
N VAL A 181 2.44 -1.58 2.40
CA VAL A 181 2.52 -1.15 3.80
C VAL A 181 3.97 -1.10 4.26
N ASN A 182 4.56 0.10 4.25
CA ASN A 182 5.91 0.38 4.75
C ASN A 182 5.91 1.49 5.82
N CYS A 183 4.99 1.42 6.79
CA CYS A 183 4.74 2.50 7.75
C CYS A 183 5.77 2.58 8.89
N LEU A 184 5.89 3.76 9.49
CA LEU A 184 6.60 3.92 10.77
C LEU A 184 5.90 3.15 11.88
N GLY A 185 4.58 3.32 11.96
CA GLY A 185 3.75 2.83 13.04
C GLY A 185 3.50 1.33 13.02
N ASP A 186 2.71 0.92 14.01
CA ASP A 186 2.23 -0.44 14.18
C ASP A 186 0.92 -0.63 13.42
N VAL A 187 0.72 -1.85 12.92
CA VAL A 187 -0.46 -2.25 12.15
C VAL A 187 -1.44 -2.99 13.06
N TYR A 188 -2.70 -2.60 12.99
CA TYR A 188 -3.80 -3.15 13.77
C TYR A 188 -4.88 -3.71 12.85
N ASP A 189 -5.55 -4.75 13.32
CA ASP A 189 -6.77 -5.24 12.71
C ASP A 189 -7.87 -4.18 12.88
N PRO A 190 -8.44 -3.65 11.78
CA PRO A 190 -9.38 -2.53 11.85
C PRO A 190 -10.74 -2.91 12.44
N ASP A 191 -11.09 -4.21 12.46
CA ASP A 191 -12.36 -4.71 12.98
C ASP A 191 -12.27 -5.00 14.49
N THR A 192 -11.12 -5.53 14.94
CA THR A 192 -10.93 -5.99 16.34
C THR A 192 -10.05 -5.10 17.20
N GLY A 193 -9.24 -4.21 16.58
CA GLY A 193 -8.25 -3.40 17.27
C GLY A 193 -7.02 -4.17 17.76
N ARG A 194 -6.89 -5.47 17.44
CA ARG A 194 -5.72 -6.28 17.80
C ARG A 194 -4.49 -5.80 17.00
N ARG A 195 -3.36 -5.62 17.66
CA ARG A 195 -2.08 -5.36 16.97
C ARG A 195 -1.66 -6.60 16.16
N LEU A 196 -1.45 -6.43 14.87
CA LEU A 196 -1.05 -7.48 13.91
C LEU A 196 0.44 -7.41 13.56
N ALA A 197 1.05 -6.23 13.53
CA ALA A 197 2.49 -6.13 13.30
C ALA A 197 2.96 -4.79 13.85
N GLY A 198 4.23 -4.65 14.16
CA GLY A 198 4.72 -3.40 14.72
C GLY A 198 6.12 -3.51 15.28
N ALA A 199 6.49 -2.48 16.02
CA ALA A 199 7.78 -2.37 16.64
C ALA A 199 7.99 -3.46 17.68
N ARG A 200 9.22 -3.92 17.77
CA ARG A 200 9.67 -4.88 18.76
C ARG A 200 10.95 -4.39 19.39
N ASP A 201 11.11 -4.71 20.65
CA ASP A 201 12.35 -4.50 21.37
C ASP A 201 13.47 -5.33 20.70
N PRO A 202 14.56 -4.71 20.23
CA PRO A 202 15.62 -5.42 19.50
C PRO A 202 16.37 -6.48 20.31
N HIS A 203 16.28 -6.46 21.65
CA HIS A 203 16.99 -7.38 22.54
C HIS A 203 16.13 -8.56 22.95
N THR A 204 14.85 -8.32 23.22
CA THR A 204 13.91 -9.33 23.75
C THR A 204 12.95 -9.86 22.69
N GLY A 205 12.79 -9.14 21.57
CA GLY A 205 11.77 -9.43 20.56
C GLY A 205 10.34 -9.12 21.01
N ALA A 206 10.16 -8.62 22.24
CA ALA A 206 8.85 -8.31 22.80
C ALA A 206 8.21 -7.14 22.04
N PRO A 207 6.88 -7.17 21.82
CA PRO A 207 6.24 -6.18 20.98
C PRO A 207 5.97 -4.87 21.74
N VAL A 208 6.34 -3.74 21.15
CA VAL A 208 6.33 -2.40 21.74
C VAL A 208 5.35 -1.50 20.99
N ASP A 209 4.70 -0.55 21.68
CA ASP A 209 3.84 0.43 21.03
C ASP A 209 4.68 1.61 20.50
N THR A 210 4.68 1.79 19.18
CA THR A 210 5.47 2.83 18.51
C THR A 210 5.07 4.24 18.99
N ALA A 211 3.78 4.50 19.21
CA ALA A 211 3.32 5.83 19.62
C ALA A 211 3.76 6.17 21.05
N GLU A 212 3.66 5.21 21.97
CA GLU A 212 4.12 5.38 23.36
C GLU A 212 5.63 5.64 23.42
N VAL A 213 6.43 4.92 22.63
CA VAL A 213 7.88 5.18 22.54
C VAL A 213 8.15 6.61 22.07
N LEU A 214 7.48 7.06 21.01
CA LEU A 214 7.64 8.42 20.48
C LEU A 214 7.25 9.49 21.51
N LEU A 215 6.11 9.31 22.19
CA LEU A 215 5.60 10.26 23.18
C LEU A 215 6.44 10.30 24.46
N SER A 216 7.09 9.19 24.82
CA SER A 216 8.01 9.14 25.96
C SER A 216 9.28 9.97 25.77
N GLY A 217 9.61 10.35 24.53
CA GLY A 217 10.88 11.01 24.19
C GLY A 217 12.09 10.08 24.23
N ALA A 218 11.91 8.78 24.53
CA ALA A 218 12.96 7.77 24.58
C ALA A 218 13.32 7.22 23.18
N LEU A 219 13.53 8.13 22.21
CA LEU A 219 13.91 7.74 20.85
C LEU A 219 15.33 7.14 20.84
N PRO A 220 15.52 5.89 20.40
CA PRO A 220 16.84 5.30 20.28
C PRO A 220 17.58 5.85 19.05
N GLY A 221 18.79 6.41 19.24
CA GLY A 221 19.67 6.79 18.13
C GLY A 221 20.46 8.08 18.37
N ARG A 222 21.50 8.31 17.55
CA ARG A 222 22.53 9.37 17.70
C ARG A 222 22.01 10.82 17.69
N ALA A 223 20.72 11.06 17.43
CA ALA A 223 20.14 12.41 17.37
C ALA A 223 18.68 12.49 17.87
N GLY A 224 18.13 11.43 18.49
CA GLY A 224 16.73 11.44 18.94
C GLY A 224 15.71 11.69 17.81
N ALA A 225 16.01 11.24 16.58
CA ALA A 225 15.19 11.48 15.39
C ALA A 225 14.60 10.18 14.84
N VAL A 226 13.35 10.27 14.39
CA VAL A 226 12.62 9.18 13.73
C VAL A 226 13.25 8.88 12.35
N PRO A 227 13.48 7.61 11.98
CA PRO A 227 14.04 7.29 10.66
C PRO A 227 13.14 7.78 9.52
N PRO A 228 13.65 8.51 8.50
CA PRO A 228 12.86 9.05 7.38
C PRO A 228 12.60 8.02 6.27
N HIS A 229 12.24 6.78 6.65
CA HIS A 229 12.25 5.61 5.76
C HIS A 229 10.87 4.94 5.68
N ASN A 230 9.79 5.72 5.73
CA ASN A 230 8.45 5.19 5.91
C ASN A 230 7.46 5.76 4.89
N THR A 231 6.49 4.95 4.47
CA THR A 231 5.36 5.32 3.62
C THR A 231 4.35 4.17 3.56
N THR A 232 3.04 4.44 3.65
CA THR A 232 2.00 3.54 3.14
C THR A 232 1.35 4.14 1.89
N ILE A 233 1.41 3.42 0.78
CA ILE A 233 0.81 3.84 -0.49
C ILE A 233 -0.29 2.88 -0.91
N ALA A 234 -1.40 3.40 -1.43
CA ALA A 234 -2.55 2.58 -1.80
C ALA A 234 -3.28 3.10 -3.03
N VAL A 235 -4.07 2.21 -3.63
CA VAL A 235 -5.10 2.54 -4.62
C VAL A 235 -6.43 2.04 -4.10
N VAL A 236 -7.45 2.90 -4.11
CA VAL A 236 -8.85 2.53 -3.98
C VAL A 236 -9.51 2.61 -5.36
N ALA A 237 -10.25 1.56 -5.73
CA ALA A 237 -10.95 1.46 -6.99
C ALA A 237 -12.45 1.28 -6.76
N THR A 238 -13.27 1.82 -7.65
CA THR A 238 -14.71 1.56 -7.69
C THR A 238 -15.22 1.49 -9.11
N ASP A 239 -16.31 0.75 -9.35
CA ASP A 239 -17.04 0.80 -10.60
C ASP A 239 -18.21 1.80 -10.58
N ALA A 240 -18.25 2.65 -9.56
CA ALA A 240 -19.15 3.79 -9.52
C ALA A 240 -18.79 4.88 -10.55
N VAL A 241 -19.79 5.62 -11.00
CA VAL A 241 -19.63 6.86 -11.76
C VAL A 241 -19.27 7.98 -10.78
N LEU A 242 -18.04 8.49 -10.90
CA LEU A 242 -17.53 9.65 -10.16
C LEU A 242 -16.88 10.63 -11.13
N ASP A 243 -16.97 11.91 -10.82
CA ASP A 243 -16.11 12.94 -11.40
C ASP A 243 -14.78 13.05 -10.60
N GLY A 244 -13.88 13.93 -11.04
CA GLY A 244 -12.59 14.10 -10.37
C GLY A 244 -12.72 14.56 -8.91
N ALA A 245 -13.72 15.40 -8.60
CA ALA A 245 -13.97 15.86 -7.23
C ALA A 245 -14.47 14.72 -6.33
N GLY A 246 -15.42 13.91 -6.81
CA GLY A 246 -15.91 12.72 -6.12
C GLY A 246 -14.83 11.67 -5.93
N ALA A 247 -13.98 11.43 -6.93
CA ALA A 247 -12.83 10.54 -6.81
C ALA A 247 -11.81 11.05 -5.79
N ARG A 248 -11.52 12.36 -5.77
CA ARG A 248 -10.64 12.96 -4.74
C ARG A 248 -11.23 12.78 -3.36
N ARG A 249 -12.53 13.02 -3.20
CA ARG A 249 -13.21 12.82 -1.92
C ARG A 249 -13.16 11.36 -1.47
N LEU A 250 -13.25 10.42 -2.40
CA LEU A 250 -13.08 9.00 -2.11
C LEU A 250 -11.67 8.69 -1.56
N ALA A 251 -10.61 9.25 -2.16
CA ALA A 251 -9.24 9.13 -1.67
C ALA A 251 -9.08 9.73 -0.25
N GLU A 252 -9.64 10.92 -0.02
CA GLU A 252 -9.62 11.57 1.31
C GLU A 252 -10.30 10.72 2.40
N MET A 253 -11.42 10.08 2.07
CA MET A 253 -12.15 9.20 3.00
C MET A 253 -11.42 7.86 3.21
N ALA A 254 -10.76 7.35 2.18
CA ALA A 254 -9.95 6.13 2.25
C ALA A 254 -8.81 6.24 3.29
N HIS A 255 -8.24 7.44 3.50
CA HIS A 255 -7.24 7.68 4.55
C HIS A 255 -7.75 7.39 5.96
N VAL A 256 -9.07 7.45 6.20
CA VAL A 256 -9.66 7.04 7.49
C VAL A 256 -9.43 5.55 7.75
N GLY A 257 -9.47 4.72 6.71
CA GLY A 257 -9.12 3.30 6.79
C GLY A 257 -7.67 3.07 7.19
N MET A 258 -6.77 3.87 6.62
CA MET A 258 -5.35 3.84 6.96
C MET A 258 -5.13 4.20 8.43
N ALA A 259 -5.78 5.26 8.93
CA ALA A 259 -5.68 5.67 10.33
C ALA A 259 -6.32 4.70 11.33
N ARG A 260 -7.28 3.88 10.90
CA ARG A 260 -7.83 2.78 11.73
C ARG A 260 -6.88 1.59 11.83
N ALA A 261 -6.07 1.37 10.81
CA ALA A 261 -5.19 0.21 10.71
C ALA A 261 -3.73 0.50 11.07
N ILE A 262 -3.30 1.77 11.16
CA ILE A 262 -1.90 2.15 11.40
C ILE A 262 -1.81 3.20 12.51
N ARG A 263 -0.97 2.97 13.52
CA ARG A 263 -0.72 3.92 14.62
C ARG A 263 0.78 4.01 14.98
N PRO A 264 1.40 5.21 14.95
CA PRO A 264 0.92 6.44 14.31
C PRO A 264 0.96 6.34 12.77
N VAL A 265 0.24 7.25 12.10
CA VAL A 265 0.18 7.38 10.64
C VAL A 265 0.24 8.86 10.25
N HIS A 266 0.53 9.18 8.98
CA HIS A 266 0.61 10.55 8.47
C HIS A 266 1.64 11.40 9.21
N THR A 267 2.73 10.78 9.65
CA THR A 267 3.79 11.51 10.32
C THR A 267 4.58 12.36 9.32
N GLN A 268 5.39 13.29 9.83
CA GLN A 268 6.33 14.08 9.02
C GLN A 268 7.32 13.21 8.21
N PHE A 269 7.49 11.96 8.60
CA PHE A 269 8.45 11.02 8.04
C PHE A 269 7.80 9.92 7.20
N ASP A 270 6.48 9.99 6.99
CA ASP A 270 5.75 9.10 6.09
C ASP A 270 5.48 9.80 4.76
N GLY A 271 5.47 9.07 3.64
CA GLY A 271 5.01 9.54 2.32
C GLY A 271 3.57 9.13 1.97
N ASP A 272 2.69 8.98 2.97
CA ASP A 272 1.37 8.35 2.81
C ASP A 272 0.53 8.97 1.68
N THR A 273 0.13 8.12 0.74
CA THR A 273 -0.55 8.53 -0.50
C THR A 273 -1.62 7.52 -0.88
N ILE A 274 -2.85 7.98 -1.17
CA ILE A 274 -3.91 7.14 -1.73
C ILE A 274 -4.37 7.70 -3.07
N PHE A 275 -4.30 6.87 -4.12
CA PHE A 275 -4.95 7.13 -5.39
C PHE A 275 -6.38 6.57 -5.39
N ALA A 276 -7.31 7.27 -6.00
CA ALA A 276 -8.66 6.76 -6.27
C ALA A 276 -8.87 6.62 -7.78
N VAL A 277 -9.43 5.49 -8.22
CA VAL A 277 -9.81 5.24 -9.61
C VAL A 277 -11.27 4.80 -9.71
N ALA A 278 -12.01 5.37 -10.68
CA ALA A 278 -13.43 5.07 -10.88
C ALA A 278 -13.71 4.64 -12.33
N THR A 279 -14.07 3.37 -12.54
CA THR A 279 -14.28 2.79 -13.88
C THR A 279 -15.63 3.15 -14.50
N GLY A 280 -16.53 3.79 -13.74
CA GLY A 280 -17.65 4.55 -14.30
C GLY A 280 -18.80 3.72 -14.88
N ARG A 281 -19.19 2.62 -14.22
CA ARG A 281 -20.23 1.70 -14.72
C ARG A 281 -21.62 1.98 -14.17
N ARG A 282 -21.74 2.41 -12.92
CA ARG A 282 -23.05 2.55 -12.23
C ARG A 282 -23.06 3.75 -11.27
N PRO A 283 -24.19 4.44 -11.03
CA PRO A 283 -24.25 5.47 -10.00
C PRO A 283 -24.15 4.87 -8.60
N ALA A 284 -23.62 5.64 -7.65
CA ALA A 284 -23.63 5.31 -6.23
C ALA A 284 -23.55 6.57 -5.37
N ASP A 285 -24.05 6.47 -4.13
CA ASP A 285 -23.89 7.52 -3.14
C ASP A 285 -22.43 7.60 -2.65
N LEU A 286 -21.86 8.80 -2.66
CA LEU A 286 -20.46 9.03 -2.31
C LEU A 286 -20.16 8.73 -0.83
N THR A 287 -21.13 8.90 0.06
CA THR A 287 -20.96 8.58 1.48
C THR A 287 -20.81 7.08 1.67
N LEU A 288 -21.68 6.28 1.03
CA LEU A 288 -21.58 4.82 1.04
C LEU A 288 -20.24 4.34 0.46
N LEU A 289 -19.82 4.93 -0.66
CA LEU A 289 -18.53 4.62 -1.27
C LEU A 289 -17.36 4.90 -0.32
N GLY A 290 -17.35 6.05 0.35
CA GLY A 290 -16.26 6.41 1.23
C GLY A 290 -16.22 5.62 2.53
N ILE A 291 -17.36 5.21 3.08
CA ILE A 291 -17.42 4.25 4.21
C ILE A 291 -16.79 2.92 3.79
N ALA A 292 -17.16 2.42 2.61
CA ALA A 292 -16.62 1.18 2.06
C ALA A 292 -15.12 1.32 1.76
N ALA A 293 -14.67 2.45 1.21
CA ALA A 293 -13.27 2.74 0.93
C ALA A 293 -12.42 2.68 2.20
N ALA A 294 -12.84 3.32 3.29
CA ALA A 294 -12.14 3.24 4.56
C ALA A 294 -12.06 1.80 5.10
N ASP A 295 -13.16 1.04 5.00
CA ASP A 295 -13.20 -0.38 5.42
C ASP A 295 -12.23 -1.25 4.59
N VAL A 296 -12.29 -1.18 3.26
CA VAL A 296 -11.45 -2.02 2.40
C VAL A 296 -9.97 -1.62 2.47
N VAL A 297 -9.64 -0.35 2.69
CA VAL A 297 -8.25 0.08 2.86
C VAL A 297 -7.67 -0.45 4.18
N GLY A 298 -8.41 -0.34 5.28
CA GLY A 298 -7.97 -0.91 6.55
C GLY A 298 -7.75 -2.42 6.46
N ARG A 299 -8.69 -3.14 5.82
CA ARG A 299 -8.57 -4.59 5.58
C ARG A 299 -7.39 -4.94 4.67
N ALA A 300 -7.15 -4.17 3.61
CA ALA A 300 -6.01 -4.37 2.72
C ALA A 300 -4.68 -4.21 3.49
N ILE A 301 -4.58 -3.23 4.38
CA ILE A 301 -3.39 -3.02 5.23
C ILE A 301 -3.17 -4.19 6.17
N ALA A 302 -4.21 -4.66 6.86
CA ALA A 302 -4.15 -5.83 7.72
C ALA A 302 -3.70 -7.09 6.95
N ARG A 303 -4.26 -7.31 5.75
CA ARG A 303 -3.86 -8.44 4.89
C ARG A 303 -2.41 -8.36 4.44
N ALA A 304 -1.90 -7.16 4.15
CA ALA A 304 -0.52 -6.95 3.73
C ALA A 304 0.49 -7.52 4.73
N VAL A 305 0.29 -7.27 6.03
CA VAL A 305 1.18 -7.78 7.07
C VAL A 305 0.92 -9.25 7.41
N MET A 306 -0.34 -9.68 7.39
CA MET A 306 -0.70 -11.07 7.72
C MET A 306 -0.23 -12.09 6.66
N THR A 307 -0.11 -11.67 5.41
CA THR A 307 0.32 -12.51 4.28
C THR A 307 1.81 -12.36 3.94
N ALA A 308 2.51 -11.43 4.61
CA ALA A 308 3.93 -11.22 4.44
C ALA A 308 4.75 -12.46 4.84
N ARG A 309 5.92 -12.62 4.22
CA ARG A 309 6.89 -13.68 4.54
C ARG A 309 8.17 -13.08 5.10
N PRO A 310 8.86 -13.79 6.01
CA PRO A 310 10.16 -13.36 6.52
C PRO A 310 11.17 -13.21 5.38
N ALA A 311 11.95 -12.13 5.41
CA ALA A 311 13.03 -11.85 4.47
C ALA A 311 13.98 -10.79 5.03
N GLY A 312 15.27 -10.86 4.66
CA GLY A 312 16.29 -9.90 5.12
C GLY A 312 16.54 -9.95 6.63
N GLY A 313 16.31 -11.10 7.27
CA GLY A 313 16.40 -11.24 8.74
C GLY A 313 15.25 -10.58 9.52
N ILE A 314 14.25 -10.04 8.83
CA ILE A 314 13.09 -9.38 9.43
C ILE A 314 11.93 -10.39 9.45
N PRO A 315 11.32 -10.67 10.60
CA PRO A 315 10.25 -11.65 10.73
C PRO A 315 8.88 -11.07 10.36
N ALA A 316 8.00 -11.96 9.92
CA ALA A 316 6.63 -11.65 9.55
C ALA A 316 5.64 -11.94 10.68
N TRP A 317 4.38 -11.55 10.47
CA TRP A 317 3.28 -11.83 11.39
C TRP A 317 3.21 -13.30 11.82
N ALA A 318 3.32 -14.24 10.86
CA ALA A 318 3.19 -15.67 11.14
C ALA A 318 4.29 -16.19 12.09
N ASP A 319 5.46 -15.57 12.10
CA ASP A 319 6.60 -15.98 12.94
C ASP A 319 6.40 -15.58 14.40
N VAL A 320 5.67 -14.48 14.66
CA VAL A 320 5.42 -13.97 16.02
C VAL A 320 4.06 -14.39 16.57
N ALA A 321 3.03 -14.55 15.73
CA ALA A 321 1.69 -14.95 16.15
C ALA A 321 1.64 -16.38 16.74
N GLY A 322 2.55 -17.25 16.30
CA GLY A 322 2.68 -18.61 16.84
C GLY A 322 3.24 -18.67 18.28
N CYS A 323 3.88 -17.60 18.76
CA CYS A 323 4.45 -17.55 20.10
C CYS A 323 3.44 -17.17 21.20
N GLU A 324 2.29 -16.59 20.86
CA GLU A 324 1.27 -16.16 21.83
C GLU A 324 0.39 -17.32 22.36
N GLY A 325 0.54 -18.55 21.82
CA GLY A 325 -0.36 -19.68 22.07
C GLY A 325 0.11 -20.77 23.04
N THR A 326 1.18 -20.59 23.83
CA THR A 326 1.71 -21.65 24.72
C THR A 326 1.87 -21.29 26.20
N GLY A 327 1.39 -20.12 26.64
CA GLY A 327 1.47 -19.71 28.05
C GLY A 327 0.09 -19.50 28.67
N GLY A 328 -0.55 -20.55 29.18
CA GLY A 328 -1.75 -20.36 30.01
C GLY A 328 -2.70 -21.55 30.17
N GLU A 329 -2.22 -22.74 30.48
CA GLU A 329 -3.01 -23.76 31.19
C GLU A 329 -2.16 -24.38 32.30
N ASP A 330 -1.85 -23.58 33.33
CA ASP A 330 -1.32 -24.10 34.59
C ASP A 330 -2.41 -24.05 35.67
N GLY A 331 -2.95 -25.23 35.95
CA GLY A 331 -3.26 -25.70 37.31
C GLY A 331 -4.35 -24.97 38.08
N VAL A 332 -5.60 -25.41 37.95
CA VAL A 332 -6.57 -25.30 39.06
C VAL A 332 -6.26 -26.41 40.06
N PRO A 333 -5.83 -26.12 41.31
CA PRO A 333 -5.76 -27.13 42.34
C PRO A 333 -7.17 -27.40 42.84
N GLY A 334 -7.62 -28.64 42.70
CA GLY A 334 -8.85 -29.10 43.32
C GLY A 334 -8.76 -28.99 44.84
N THR A 335 -9.74 -28.33 45.43
CA THR A 335 -10.03 -28.45 46.86
C THR A 335 -11.31 -29.25 47.02
N GLY A 336 -11.17 -30.49 47.46
CA GLY A 336 -12.26 -31.25 48.04
C GLY A 336 -12.56 -30.73 49.45
N HIS A 337 -13.84 -30.51 49.74
CA HIS A 337 -14.61 -31.21 50.77
C HIS A 337 -16.09 -30.83 50.65
#